data_AF-A0A543IGJ2-F1
#
_entry.id   AF-A0A543IGJ2-F1
#
_cell.length_a   1.000
_cell.length_b   1.000
_cell.length_c   1.000
_cell.angle_alpha   90.00
_cell.angle_beta   90.00
_cell.angle_gamma   90.00
#
_symmetry.space_group_name_H-M   'P 1'
#
loop_
_entity.id
_entity.type
_entity.pdbx_description
1 polymer ?
#
loop_
_entity_poly.entity_id
_entity_poly.type
_entity_poly.pdbx_seq_one_letter_code
_entity_poly.pdbx_strand_id
1 'polypeptide(L)'
;MDNRDLIHATIGRLGADGCAHQGSAEMSLATPIEVGGYRLVKFGGLWFLDDRDDRTVSTILDMSNGLWRARTPQGGAATFSIPDSVSDPARYVAEQLATQTPWPQRP
;
A
#
# COMPACT_ATOMS: atom_id res chain seq x y z
N MET A 1 41.14 -15.83 16.98
CA MET A 1 39.82 -16.43 16.70
C MET A 1 38.92 -15.31 16.22
N ASP A 2 38.35 -15.26 15.03
CA ASP A 2 38.47 -15.94 13.72
C ASP A 2 37.91 -14.84 12.79
N ASN A 3 38.61 -14.32 11.79
CA ASN A 3 39.11 -14.94 10.56
C ASN A 3 37.98 -15.40 9.63
N ARG A 4 38.10 -14.97 8.36
CA ARG A 4 37.33 -15.36 7.15
C ARG A 4 36.14 -14.47 6.81
N ASP A 5 36.03 -13.84 5.65
CA ASP A 5 36.81 -13.82 4.40
C ASP A 5 36.25 -12.59 3.64
N LEU A 6 37.02 -11.54 3.32
CA LEU A 6 37.75 -11.40 2.05
C LEU A 6 36.93 -11.86 0.84
N ILE A 7 36.49 -10.95 -0.04
CA ILE A 7 36.94 -10.92 -1.45
C ILE A 7 36.84 -9.47 -1.99
N HIS A 8 38.01 -8.95 -2.37
CA HIS A 8 38.22 -7.83 -3.28
C HIS A 8 37.57 -8.05 -4.66
N ALA A 9 37.05 -6.99 -5.27
CA ALA A 9 37.12 -6.85 -6.72
C ALA A 9 37.42 -5.39 -7.08
N THR A 10 38.68 -5.14 -7.39
CA THR A 10 39.14 -3.98 -8.18
C THR A 10 39.29 -4.44 -9.63
N ILE A 11 39.15 -3.50 -10.58
CA ILE A 11 39.37 -3.57 -12.05
C ILE A 11 38.08 -3.93 -12.84
N GLY A 12 37.62 -3.16 -13.82
CA GLY A 12 38.30 -2.15 -14.63
C GLY A 12 37.39 -1.15 -15.33
N ARG A 13 38.00 -0.02 -15.69
CA ARG A 13 37.53 0.99 -16.63
C ARG A 13 37.88 0.54 -18.06
N LEU A 14 36.89 0.51 -18.95
CA LEU A 14 36.86 0.97 -20.37
C LEU A 14 35.98 0.06 -21.26
N GLY A 15 35.12 0.69 -22.05
CA GLY A 15 34.22 0.10 -23.05
C GLY A 15 32.86 0.83 -22.98
N ALA A 16 32.75 2.04 -23.51
CA ALA A 16 32.34 2.31 -24.89
C ALA A 16 30.92 1.78 -25.19
N ASP A 17 30.00 2.73 -25.38
CA ASP A 17 28.77 2.65 -26.16
C ASP A 17 27.64 1.76 -25.63
N GLY A 18 26.69 2.40 -24.94
CA GLY A 18 25.39 1.79 -24.66
C GLY A 18 24.60 2.58 -23.64
N CYS A 19 23.84 3.56 -24.10
CA CYS A 19 22.75 4.16 -23.34
C CYS A 19 21.73 3.07 -22.96
N ALA A 20 21.91 2.43 -21.82
CA ALA A 20 20.89 1.62 -21.17
C ALA A 20 20.47 2.31 -19.87
N HIS A 21 19.80 3.46 -20.02
CA HIS A 21 18.87 3.93 -18.98
C HIS A 21 17.62 3.05 -19.06
N GLN A 22 17.73 1.77 -18.72
CA GLN A 22 16.59 1.04 -18.15
C GLN A 22 16.58 1.37 -16.66
N GLY A 23 16.17 2.60 -16.36
CA GLY A 23 15.55 2.89 -15.09
C GLY A 23 14.24 2.14 -15.07
N SER A 24 14.29 0.84 -14.76
CA SER A 24 13.14 0.15 -14.20
C SER A 24 12.74 0.99 -13.00
N ALA A 25 11.65 1.73 -13.13
CA ALA A 25 10.99 2.29 -11.97
C ALA A 25 10.60 1.09 -11.13
N GLU A 26 11.48 0.70 -10.20
CA GLU A 26 11.14 -0.09 -9.05
C GLU A 26 10.15 0.78 -8.28
N MET A 27 8.90 0.79 -8.75
CA MET A 27 7.75 1.25 -8.00
C MET A 27 7.69 0.29 -6.83
N SER A 28 8.42 0.65 -5.77
CA SER A 28 8.43 -0.07 -4.52
C SER A 28 6.99 -0.05 -4.02
N LEU A 29 6.26 -1.14 -4.31
CA LEU A 29 4.95 -1.37 -3.72
C LEU A 29 5.20 -1.37 -2.21
N ALA A 30 4.51 -0.49 -1.50
CA ALA A 30 4.57 -0.50 -0.05
C ALA A 30 4.13 -1.89 0.42
N THR A 31 4.85 -2.47 1.39
CA THR A 31 4.48 -3.75 1.97
C THR A 31 3.02 -3.72 2.43
N PRO A 32 2.17 -4.66 1.98
CA PRO A 32 0.77 -4.71 2.40
C PRO A 32 0.63 -4.80 3.92
N ILE A 33 -0.38 -4.13 4.48
CA ILE A 33 -0.71 -4.15 5.91
C ILE A 33 -1.92 -5.05 6.11
N GLU A 34 -1.79 -6.11 6.92
CA GLU A 34 -2.91 -7.01 7.24
C GLU A 34 -3.90 -6.33 8.22
N VAL A 35 -5.18 -6.32 7.87
CA VAL A 35 -6.27 -5.71 8.64
C VAL A 35 -7.50 -6.59 8.63
N GLY A 36 -7.78 -7.28 9.75
CA GLY A 36 -9.05 -8.03 9.92
C GLY A 36 -9.34 -9.09 8.85
N GLY A 37 -8.31 -9.66 8.21
CA GLY A 37 -8.45 -10.62 7.12
C GLY A 37 -8.40 -10.02 5.71
N TYR A 38 -8.21 -8.72 5.61
CA TYR A 38 -7.96 -7.96 4.38
C TYR A 38 -6.52 -7.47 4.33
N ARG A 39 -6.09 -7.04 3.14
CA ARG A 39 -4.76 -6.48 2.88
C ARG A 39 -4.91 -5.02 2.46
N LEU A 40 -4.33 -4.10 3.23
CA LEU A 40 -4.32 -2.69 2.92
C LEU A 40 -3.04 -2.34 2.15
N VAL A 41 -3.20 -1.88 0.92
CA VAL A 41 -2.12 -1.61 -0.04
C VAL A 41 -2.13 -0.14 -0.42
N LYS A 42 -0.97 0.53 -0.40
CA LYS A 42 -0.83 1.92 -0.85
C LYS A 42 -0.33 1.96 -2.30
N PHE A 43 -1.05 2.63 -3.18
CA PHE A 43 -0.66 2.81 -4.57
C PHE A 43 -1.14 4.15 -5.14
N GLY A 44 -0.25 4.92 -5.76
CA GLY A 44 -0.61 6.18 -6.43
C GLY A 44 -1.25 7.23 -5.52
N GLY A 45 -0.93 7.24 -4.23
CA GLY A 45 -1.54 8.15 -3.23
C GLY A 45 -2.92 7.69 -2.72
N LEU A 46 -3.42 6.56 -3.20
CA LEU A 46 -4.63 5.91 -2.73
C LEU A 46 -4.31 4.68 -1.89
N TRP A 47 -5.31 4.23 -1.15
CA TRP A 47 -5.25 3.02 -0.36
C TRP A 47 -6.30 2.03 -0.86
N PHE A 48 -5.90 0.79 -1.10
CA PHE A 48 -6.74 -0.28 -1.59
C PHE A 48 -6.85 -1.32 -0.49
N LEU A 49 -8.09 -1.71 -0.17
CA LEU A 49 -8.38 -2.80 0.73
C LEU A 49 -8.76 -4.00 -0.13
N ASP A 50 -7.90 -5.01 -0.13
CA ASP A 50 -8.05 -6.23 -0.91
C ASP A 50 -8.44 -7.40 0.00
N ASP A 51 -9.24 -8.33 -0.51
CA ASP A 51 -9.52 -9.59 0.17
C ASP A 51 -8.37 -10.61 0.01
N ARG A 52 -8.57 -11.84 0.48
CA ARG A 52 -7.57 -12.91 0.41
C ARG A 52 -7.34 -13.46 -1.00
N ASP A 53 -8.24 -13.17 -1.93
CA ASP A 53 -8.15 -13.56 -3.34
C ASP A 53 -7.58 -12.40 -4.19
N ASP A 54 -6.93 -11.43 -3.54
CA ASP A 54 -6.35 -10.22 -4.12
C ASP A 54 -7.38 -9.38 -4.91
N ARG A 55 -8.65 -9.42 -4.52
CA ARG A 55 -9.70 -8.57 -5.10
C ARG A 55 -9.91 -7.33 -4.27
N THR A 56 -9.85 -6.17 -4.92
CA THR A 56 -10.16 -4.90 -4.26
C THR A 56 -11.63 -4.84 -3.85
N VAL A 57 -11.87 -4.80 -2.55
CA VAL A 57 -13.20 -4.60 -1.96
C VAL A 57 -13.48 -3.14 -1.66
N SER A 58 -12.44 -2.33 -1.42
CA SER A 58 -12.61 -0.89 -1.25
C SER A 58 -11.39 -0.06 -1.65
N THR A 59 -11.63 1.15 -2.12
CA THR A 59 -10.64 2.22 -2.24
C THR A 59 -10.89 3.26 -1.16
N ILE A 60 -9.86 3.54 -0.36
CA ILE A 60 -9.86 4.49 0.74
C ILE A 60 -9.09 5.76 0.30
N LEU A 61 -9.73 6.90 0.49
CA LEU A 61 -9.26 8.21 0.03
C LEU A 61 -9.22 9.20 1.19
N ASP A 62 -8.16 9.99 1.25
CA ASP A 62 -8.10 11.19 2.09
C ASP A 62 -8.89 12.32 1.41
N MET A 63 -9.90 12.84 2.10
CA MET A 63 -10.73 13.97 1.65
C MET A 63 -10.25 15.31 2.23
N SER A 64 -9.12 15.32 2.95
CA SER A 64 -8.60 16.42 3.78
C SER A 64 -9.43 16.71 5.03
N ASN A 65 -8.84 17.47 5.97
CA ASN A 65 -9.48 17.90 7.23
C ASN A 65 -9.98 16.74 8.11
N GLY A 66 -9.20 15.65 8.18
CA GLY A 66 -9.56 14.46 8.97
C GLY A 66 -10.72 13.64 8.42
N LEU A 67 -11.25 14.00 7.23
CA LEU A 67 -12.30 13.22 6.57
C LEU A 67 -11.69 12.20 5.61
N TRP A 68 -12.14 10.96 5.72
CA TRP A 68 -11.70 9.86 4.88
C TRP A 68 -12.91 9.18 4.26
N ARG A 69 -12.79 8.78 3.00
CA ARG A 69 -13.87 8.13 2.28
C ARG A 69 -13.45 6.76 1.79
N ALA A 70 -14.25 5.75 2.11
CA ALA A 70 -14.15 4.43 1.50
C ALA A 70 -15.18 4.31 0.39
N ARG A 71 -14.78 3.78 -0.77
CA ARG A 71 -15.65 3.51 -1.91
C ARG A 71 -15.53 2.05 -2.30
N THR A 72 -16.63 1.43 -2.70
CA THR A 72 -16.57 0.11 -3.31
C THR A 72 -16.48 0.18 -4.82
N PRO A 73 -15.99 -0.89 -5.47
CA PRO A 73 -16.04 -1.01 -6.93
C PRO A 73 -17.46 -0.85 -7.50
N GLN A 74 -18.50 -1.22 -6.75
CA GLN A 74 -19.90 -1.13 -7.16
C GLN A 74 -20.51 0.28 -6.98
N GLY A 75 -19.72 1.25 -6.50
CA GLY A 75 -20.15 2.64 -6.34
C GLY A 75 -20.75 2.99 -4.97
N GLY A 76 -20.79 2.04 -4.03
CA GLY A 76 -21.11 2.33 -2.63
C GLY A 76 -20.03 3.18 -1.98
N ALA A 77 -20.38 4.00 -0.99
CA ALA A 77 -19.40 4.82 -0.30
C ALA A 77 -19.81 5.15 1.13
N ALA A 78 -18.82 5.35 1.98
CA ALA A 78 -19.00 5.89 3.31
C ALA A 78 -17.87 6.82 3.69
N THR A 79 -18.19 7.75 4.58
CA THR A 79 -17.28 8.78 5.05
C THR A 79 -17.05 8.61 6.55
N PHE A 80 -15.78 8.74 6.95
CA PHE A 80 -15.31 8.60 8.31
C PHE A 80 -14.65 9.91 8.73
N SER A 81 -15.01 10.39 9.92
CA SER A 81 -14.28 11.46 10.59
C SER A 81 -13.23 10.81 11.49
N ILE A 82 -11.97 11.05 11.20
CA ILE A 82 -10.85 10.45 11.90
C ILE A 82 -10.33 11.44 12.94
N PRO A 83 -10.23 11.05 14.23
CA PRO A 83 -9.62 11.90 15.25
C PRO A 83 -8.15 12.21 14.93
N ASP A 84 -7.69 13.43 15.22
CA ASP A 84 -6.31 13.87 14.98
C ASP A 84 -5.25 13.05 15.75
N SER A 85 -5.66 12.32 16.79
CA SER A 85 -4.79 11.41 17.55
C SER A 85 -4.46 10.11 16.82
N VAL A 86 -5.14 9.80 15.71
CA VAL A 86 -4.92 8.58 14.94
C VAL A 86 -3.70 8.76 14.03
N SER A 87 -2.63 8.01 14.31
CA SER A 87 -1.36 8.11 13.57
C SER A 87 -1.40 7.47 12.18
N ASP A 88 -2.30 6.52 11.94
CA ASP A 88 -2.50 5.88 10.63
C ASP A 88 -4.01 5.89 10.26
N PRO A 89 -4.50 6.99 9.68
CA PRO A 89 -5.91 7.12 9.33
C PRO A 89 -6.40 6.08 8.32
N ALA A 90 -5.55 5.68 7.36
CA ALA A 90 -5.93 4.72 6.34
C ALA A 90 -6.16 3.33 6.95
N ARG A 91 -5.24 2.90 7.83
CA ARG A 91 -5.40 1.67 8.61
C ARG A 91 -6.62 1.73 9.51
N TYR A 92 -6.85 2.84 10.21
CA TYR A 92 -8.02 3.01 11.06
C TYR A 92 -9.32 2.83 10.28
N VAL A 93 -9.45 3.47 9.10
CA VAL A 93 -10.61 3.29 8.23
C VAL A 93 -10.76 1.82 7.87
N ALA A 94 -9.69 1.15 7.40
CA ALA A 94 -9.72 -0.26 7.06
C ALA A 94 -10.18 -1.15 8.22
N GLU A 95 -9.75 -0.87 9.45
CA GLU A 95 -10.18 -1.57 10.66
C GLU A 95 -11.69 -1.37 10.91
N GLN A 96 -12.21 -0.15 10.73
CA GLN A 96 -13.65 0.12 10.80
C GLN A 96 -14.42 -0.61 9.69
N LEU A 97 -13.85 -0.78 8.49
CA LEU A 97 -14.50 -1.53 7.40
C LEU A 97 -14.58 -3.02 7.74
N ALA A 98 -13.50 -3.57 8.29
CA ALA A 98 -13.42 -4.99 8.63
C ALA A 98 -14.40 -5.38 9.75
N THR A 99 -14.75 -4.46 10.66
CA THR A 99 -15.74 -4.72 11.72
C THR A 99 -17.18 -4.62 11.23
N GLN A 100 -17.45 -3.86 10.17
CA GLN A 100 -18.80 -3.61 9.64
C GLN A 100 -19.33 -4.76 8.76
N THR A 101 -18.96 -6.01 9.06
CA THR A 101 -19.30 -7.12 8.17
C THR A 101 -20.82 -7.38 8.16
N PRO A 102 -21.49 -7.32 6.99
CA PRO A 102 -20.86 -7.26 5.68
C PRO A 102 -20.77 -5.82 5.11
N TRP A 103 -19.53 -5.38 4.84
CA TRP A 103 -19.19 -4.05 4.35
C TRP A 103 -18.90 -4.02 2.85
N PRO A 104 -19.55 -3.08 2.15
CA PRO A 104 -20.98 -3.00 2.04
C PRO A 104 -21.49 -4.05 1.06
N GLN A 105 -22.54 -4.77 1.44
CA GLN A 105 -23.34 -5.52 0.47
C GLN A 105 -24.30 -4.55 -0.23
N ARG A 106 -24.50 -4.75 -1.53
CA ARG A 106 -25.68 -4.23 -2.23
C ARG A 106 -26.96 -4.65 -1.47
N PRO A 107 -28.06 -3.89 -1.53
CA PRO A 107 -29.36 -4.41 -1.13
C PRO A 107 -29.74 -5.67 -1.90
#